data_AF-A0AAU5VH05-F1
#
_entry.id   AF-A0AAU5VH05-F1
#
_cell.length_a   1.000
_cell.length_b   1.000
_cell.length_c   1.000
_cell.angle_alpha   90.00
_cell.angle_beta   90.00
_cell.angle_gamma   90.00
#
_symmetry.space_group_name_H-M   'P 1'
#
loop_
_entity.id
_entity.type
_entity.pdbx_description
1 polymer ?
#
loop_
_entity_poly.entity_id
_entity_poly.type
_entity_poly.pdbx_seq_one_letter_code
_entity_poly.pdbx_strand_id
1 'polypeptide(L)'
;MPSGKTSYVCLPCRASYKQPYDGDRPVRICPRCASPLIHVGSAFAAPRRRDTAAWRTLSVLLHAGVRFHKSCCGGPGYRPRTLREVRERMAYARRTGEPFARALRRHDVP
;
A
#
# COMPACT_ATOMS: atom_id res chain seq x y z
N MET A 1 22.00 -8.43 13.47
CA MET A 1 21.37 -8.45 12.12
C MET A 1 20.81 -7.07 11.84
N PRO A 2 21.13 -6.41 10.70
CA PRO A 2 20.52 -5.12 10.41
C PRO A 2 19.01 -5.32 10.28
N SER A 3 18.25 -4.62 11.13
CA SER A 3 16.79 -4.55 11.06
C SER A 3 16.38 -4.18 9.62
N GLY A 4 15.67 -5.09 8.96
CA GLY A 4 15.26 -4.91 7.57
C GLY A 4 14.57 -3.55 7.38
N LYS A 5 15.02 -2.78 6.38
CA LYS A 5 14.37 -1.51 6.06
C LYS A 5 12.98 -1.79 5.50
N THR A 6 11.99 -1.09 6.02
CA THR A 6 10.62 -1.06 5.48
C THR A 6 10.32 0.32 4.92
N SER A 7 9.20 0.42 4.21
CA SER A 7 8.71 1.70 3.69
C SER A 7 7.55 2.20 4.52
N TYR A 8 7.55 3.51 4.75
CA TYR A 8 6.48 4.28 5.36
C TYR A 8 6.02 5.37 4.41
N VAL A 9 4.72 5.59 4.32
CA VAL A 9 4.13 6.50 3.32
C VAL A 9 3.34 7.62 3.98
N CYS A 10 3.53 8.83 3.47
CA CYS A 10 2.66 9.96 3.73
C CYS A 10 1.75 10.18 2.50
N LEU A 11 0.46 9.92 2.64
CA LEU A 11 -0.51 10.13 1.55
C LEU A 11 -0.68 11.62 1.18
N PRO A 12 -0.82 12.57 2.12
CA PRO A 12 -0.93 14.00 1.79
C PRO A 12 0.29 14.53 1.02
N CYS A 13 1.51 14.22 1.50
CA CYS A 13 2.74 14.67 0.86
C CYS A 13 3.12 13.88 -0.40
N ARG A 14 2.45 12.74 -0.67
CA ARG A 14 2.81 11.78 -1.72
C ARG A 14 4.29 11.42 -1.67
N ALA A 15 4.73 11.01 -0.48
CA ALA A 15 6.12 10.74 -0.16
C ALA A 15 6.27 9.38 0.51
N SER A 16 7.40 8.73 0.26
CA SER A 16 7.80 7.46 0.87
C SER A 16 9.13 7.63 1.58
N TYR A 17 9.24 7.07 2.77
CA TYR A 17 10.42 7.13 3.62
C TYR A 17 10.87 5.70 3.92
N LYS A 18 12.10 5.34 3.53
CA LYS A 18 12.70 4.05 3.90
C LYS A 18 13.34 4.19 5.27
N GLN A 19 12.87 3.41 6.23
CA GLN A 19 13.31 3.47 7.62
C GLN A 19 13.43 2.04 8.19
N PRO A 20 14.25 1.81 9.24
CA PRO A 20 14.22 0.56 9.97
C PRO A 20 12.80 0.25 10.45
N TYR A 21 12.40 -1.03 10.38
CA TYR A 21 11.20 -1.46 11.07
C TYR A 21 11.44 -1.35 12.57
N ASP A 22 10.54 -0.67 13.26
CA ASP A 22 10.55 -0.47 14.70
C ASP A 22 9.14 -0.82 15.17
N GLY A 23 9.02 -1.98 15.82
CA GLY A 23 7.75 -2.48 16.33
C GLY A 23 7.30 -1.76 17.60
N ASP A 24 8.25 -1.17 18.34
CA ASP A 24 8.02 -0.54 19.63
C ASP A 24 7.56 0.91 19.49
N ARG A 25 7.82 1.54 18.33
CA ARG A 25 7.31 2.87 18.00
C ARG A 25 5.98 2.79 17.24
N PRO A 26 4.83 3.05 17.91
CA PRO A 26 3.51 2.83 17.29
C PRO A 26 3.19 3.85 16.19
N VAL A 27 3.70 5.08 16.29
CA VAL A 27 3.40 6.16 15.35
C VAL A 27 4.68 6.86 14.90
N ARG A 28 4.85 6.95 13.58
CA ARG A 28 5.89 7.74 12.93
C ARG A 28 5.26 8.94 12.24
N ILE A 29 5.95 10.07 12.27
CA ILE A 29 5.42 11.34 11.80
C ILE A 29 6.14 11.78 10.52
N CYS A 30 5.38 12.33 9.58
CA CYS A 30 5.93 12.89 8.34
C CYS A 30 6.71 14.17 8.66
N PRO A 31 7.99 14.28 8.28
CA PRO A 31 8.80 15.47 8.55
C PRO A 31 8.34 16.72 7.79
N ARG A 32 7.39 16.60 6.87
CA ARG A 32 6.91 17.71 6.02
C ARG A 32 5.57 18.29 6.44
N CYS A 33 4.68 17.46 6.98
CA CYS A 33 3.30 17.89 7.30
C CYS A 33 2.82 17.42 8.67
N ALA A 34 3.71 16.83 9.48
CA ALA A 34 3.41 16.27 10.79
C ALA A 34 2.30 15.21 10.84
N SER A 35 1.80 14.73 9.70
CA SER A 35 0.80 13.67 9.65
C SER A 35 1.40 12.29 9.94
N PRO A 36 0.61 11.34 10.50
CA PRO A 36 1.05 9.97 10.69
C PRO A 36 1.47 9.30 9.37
N LEU A 37 2.60 8.58 9.42
CA LEU A 37 3.07 7.75 8.33
C LEU A 37 2.47 6.36 8.42
N ILE A 38 2.02 5.84 7.29
CA ILE A 38 1.46 4.50 7.19
C ILE A 38 2.59 3.52 6.89
N HIS A 39 2.76 2.49 7.71
CA HIS A 39 3.65 1.38 7.39
C HIS A 39 3.08 0.60 6.20
N VAL A 40 3.84 0.52 5.08
CA VAL A 40 3.37 -0.12 3.84
C VAL A 40 4.09 -1.42 3.50
N GLY A 41 5.27 -1.67 4.07
CA GLY A 41 6.02 -2.91 3.90
C GLY A 41 7.31 -2.79 3.08
N SER A 42 8.13 -3.83 3.16
CA SER A 42 9.50 -3.86 2.62
C SER A 42 9.59 -4.05 1.10
N ALA A 43 8.52 -4.54 0.46
CA ALA A 43 8.44 -4.74 -0.99
C ALA A 43 7.82 -3.55 -1.73
N PHE A 44 7.49 -2.46 -1.03
CA PHE A 44 6.84 -1.30 -1.61
C PHE A 44 7.75 -0.53 -2.58
N ALA A 45 7.24 -0.27 -3.78
CA ALA A 45 7.84 0.63 -4.75
C ALA A 45 6.99 1.91 -4.81
N ALA A 46 7.59 3.04 -4.44
CA ALA A 46 6.88 4.31 -4.39
C ALA A 46 6.55 4.83 -5.80
N PRO A 47 5.30 5.25 -6.07
CA PRO A 47 4.96 5.94 -7.29
C PRO A 47 5.70 7.27 -7.42
N ARG A 48 5.82 7.79 -8.65
CA ARG A 48 6.32 9.16 -8.87
C ARG A 48 5.40 10.15 -8.14
N ARG A 49 5.96 11.15 -7.44
CA ARG A 49 5.18 12.11 -6.64
C ARG A 49 4.06 12.83 -7.42
N ARG A 50 4.30 13.12 -8.70
CA ARG A 50 3.34 13.78 -9.61
C ARG A 50 2.22 12.87 -10.13
N ASP A 51 2.37 11.54 -9.98
CA ASP A 51 1.40 10.57 -10.47
C ASP A 51 0.19 10.48 -9.53
N THR A 52 -0.71 11.44 -9.66
CA THR A 52 -1.91 11.55 -8.82
C THR A 52 -2.77 10.29 -8.87
N ALA A 53 -2.84 9.62 -10.02
CA ALA A 53 -3.62 8.41 -10.20
C ALA A 53 -3.04 7.24 -9.40
N ALA A 54 -1.73 6.99 -9.50
CA ALA A 54 -1.09 5.93 -8.72
C ALA A 54 -1.16 6.19 -7.21
N TRP A 55 -1.02 7.45 -6.77
CA TRP A 55 -1.19 7.82 -5.36
C TRP A 55 -2.63 7.62 -4.86
N ARG A 56 -3.64 7.88 -5.70
CA ARG A 56 -5.05 7.59 -5.38
C ARG A 56 -5.29 6.08 -5.29
N THR A 57 -4.78 5.30 -6.24
CA THR A 57 -4.81 3.82 -6.20
C THR A 57 -4.21 3.31 -4.89
N LEU A 58 -3.02 3.80 -4.53
CA LEU A 58 -2.35 3.42 -3.28
C LEU A 58 -3.20 3.76 -2.06
N SER A 59 -3.80 4.94 -2.00
CA SER A 59 -4.69 5.34 -0.90
C SER A 59 -5.82 4.33 -0.68
N VAL A 60 -6.49 3.90 -1.76
CA VAL A 60 -7.56 2.90 -1.68
C VAL A 60 -7.04 1.57 -1.14
N LEU A 61 -5.90 1.10 -1.66
CA LEU A 61 -5.27 -0.14 -1.19
C LEU A 61 -4.93 -0.06 0.31
N LEU A 62 -4.35 1.05 0.76
CA LEU A 62 -3.94 1.20 2.14
C LEU A 62 -5.12 1.27 3.11
N HIS A 63 -6.20 1.97 2.74
CA HIS A 63 -7.44 2.02 3.51
C HIS A 63 -8.15 0.67 3.57
N ALA A 64 -8.05 -0.14 2.51
CA ALA A 64 -8.53 -1.52 2.50
C ALA A 64 -7.61 -2.51 3.25
N GLY A 65 -6.59 -2.04 3.97
CA GLY A 65 -5.65 -2.89 4.71
C GLY A 65 -4.68 -3.69 3.83
N VAL A 66 -4.57 -3.36 2.54
CA VAL A 66 -3.61 -4.00 1.64
C VAL A 66 -2.23 -3.41 1.88
N ARG A 67 -1.22 -4.28 2.00
CA ARG A 67 0.19 -3.94 2.25
C ARG A 67 1.12 -4.69 1.29
N PHE A 68 2.40 -4.29 1.29
CA PHE A 68 3.44 -4.72 0.37
C PHE A 68 4.61 -5.38 1.11
N HIS A 69 4.31 -6.46 1.83
CA HIS A 69 5.35 -7.28 2.48
C HIS A 69 5.92 -8.28 1.47
N LYS A 70 7.22 -8.56 1.56
CA LYS A 70 7.81 -9.69 0.82
C LYS A 70 7.31 -11.00 1.42
N SER A 71 7.07 -12.00 0.59
CA SER A 71 6.95 -13.38 1.04
C SER A 71 8.35 -14.01 1.12
N CYS A 72 8.47 -15.17 1.77
CA CYS A 72 9.75 -15.89 1.89
C CYS A 72 10.42 -16.18 0.53
N CYS A 73 9.63 -16.31 -0.54
CA CYS A 73 10.09 -16.67 -1.88
C CYS A 73 9.77 -15.62 -2.96
N GLY A 74 9.34 -14.40 -2.61
CA GLY A 74 8.93 -13.43 -3.64
C GLY A 74 8.49 -12.02 -3.19
N GLY A 75 7.96 -11.28 -4.16
CA GLY A 75 7.38 -9.95 -3.97
C GLY A 75 6.00 -9.99 -3.27
N PRO A 76 5.28 -8.85 -3.20
CA PRO A 76 4.02 -8.75 -2.45
C PRO A 76 2.82 -9.41 -3.16
N GLY A 77 3.06 -10.18 -4.21
CA GLY A 77 2.06 -10.62 -5.17
C GLY A 77 1.49 -9.46 -6.01
N TYR A 78 0.40 -9.75 -6.71
CA TYR A 78 -0.29 -8.75 -7.53
C TYR A 78 -0.88 -7.62 -6.67
N ARG A 79 -0.74 -6.38 -7.16
CA ARG A 79 -1.36 -5.19 -6.60
C ARG A 79 -1.84 -4.29 -7.75
N PRO A 80 -3.10 -3.81 -7.72
CA PRO A 80 -3.61 -2.85 -8.68
C PRO A 80 -2.69 -1.63 -8.77
N ARG A 81 -2.37 -1.22 -10.00
CA ARG A 81 -1.55 -0.04 -10.27
C ARG A 81 -2.41 1.13 -10.74
N THR A 82 -3.62 0.85 -11.19
CA THR A 82 -4.55 1.83 -11.76
C THR A 82 -5.87 1.88 -11.00
N LEU A 83 -6.55 3.01 -11.09
CA LEU A 83 -7.91 3.16 -10.54
C LEU A 83 -8.93 2.27 -11.26
N ARG A 84 -8.69 1.93 -12.54
CA ARG A 84 -9.55 1.02 -13.30
C ARG A 84 -9.54 -0.37 -12.66
N GLU A 85 -8.36 -0.94 -12.44
CA GLU A 85 -8.19 -2.25 -11.79
C GLU A 85 -8.82 -2.29 -10.39
N VAL A 86 -8.71 -1.20 -9.64
CA VAL A 86 -9.36 -1.04 -8.32
C VAL A 86 -10.87 -1.07 -8.45
N ARG A 87 -11.45 -0.34 -9.41
CA ARG A 87 -12.90 -0.32 -9.64
C ARG A 87 -13.43 -1.70 -10.04
N GLU A 88 -12.76 -2.38 -10.95
CA GLU A 88 -13.13 -3.75 -11.37
C GLU A 88 -13.18 -4.70 -10.17
N ARG A 89 -12.15 -4.68 -9.31
CA ARG A 89 -12.07 -5.54 -8.13
C ARG A 89 -13.08 -5.16 -7.04
N MET A 90 -13.36 -3.87 -6.87
CA MET A 90 -14.41 -3.42 -5.96
C MET A 90 -15.80 -3.78 -6.47
N ALA A 91 -16.04 -3.70 -7.78
CA ALA A 91 -17.30 -4.13 -8.37
C ALA A 91 -17.49 -5.64 -8.20
N TYR A 92 -16.44 -6.43 -8.45
CA TYR A 92 -16.44 -7.86 -8.16
C TYR A 92 -16.75 -8.17 -6.70
N ALA A 93 -16.05 -7.54 -5.76
CA ALA A 93 -16.31 -7.68 -4.31
C ALA A 93 -17.78 -7.41 -3.95
N ARG A 94 -18.37 -6.35 -4.51
CA ARG A 94 -19.78 -6.02 -4.28
C ARG A 94 -20.72 -7.08 -4.83
N ARG A 95 -20.44 -7.65 -6.01
CA ARG A 95 -21.28 -8.69 -6.63
C ARG A 95 -21.20 -10.02 -5.89
N THR A 96 -20.03 -10.38 -5.35
CA THR A 96 -19.79 -11.69 -4.73
C THR A 96 -19.88 -11.69 -3.21
N GLY A 97 -19.95 -10.51 -2.59
CA GLY A 97 -19.84 -10.36 -1.14
C GLY A 97 -18.42 -10.56 -0.60
N GLU A 98 -17.41 -10.70 -1.46
CA GLU A 98 -16.02 -10.88 -1.03
C GLU A 98 -15.48 -9.60 -0.36
N PRO A 99 -14.75 -9.69 0.76
CA PRO A 99 -14.13 -8.51 1.38
C PRO A 99 -13.19 -7.79 0.41
N PHE A 100 -13.27 -6.45 0.36
CA PHE A 100 -12.42 -5.63 -0.52
C PHE A 100 -10.92 -5.91 -0.36
N ALA A 101 -10.46 -6.17 0.88
CA ALA A 101 -9.07 -6.49 1.17
C ALA A 101 -8.57 -7.75 0.43
N ARG A 102 -9.47 -8.70 0.15
CA ARG A 102 -9.18 -9.94 -0.58
C ARG A 102 -9.33 -9.73 -2.08
N ALA A 103 -10.43 -9.10 -2.51
CA ALA A 103 -10.69 -8.82 -3.92
C ALA A 103 -9.61 -7.93 -4.56
N LEU A 104 -9.10 -6.94 -3.83
CA LEU A 104 -8.02 -6.05 -4.30
C LEU A 104 -6.66 -6.74 -4.46
N ARG A 105 -6.52 -7.99 -4.00
CA ARG A 105 -5.31 -8.80 -4.17
C ARG A 105 -5.44 -9.83 -5.30
N ARG A 106 -6.63 -9.97 -5.89
CA ARG A 106 -6.87 -10.93 -6.98
C ARG A 106 -6.17 -10.47 -8.24
N HIS A 107 -5.47 -11.41 -8.88
CA HIS A 107 -4.83 -11.17 -10.16
C HIS A 107 -5.87 -10.88 -11.23
N ASP A 108 -6.95 -11.68 -11.27
CA ASP A 108 -8.03 -11.56 -12.23
C ASP A 108 -9.39 -11.50 -11.52
N VAL A 109 -10.31 -10.74 -12.12
CA VAL A 109 -11.72 -10.70 -11.75
C VAL A 109 -12.55 -10.89 -13.02
N PRO A 110 -13.59 -11.77 -13.00
CA PRO A 110 -14.51 -11.94 -14.11
C PRO A 110 -15.37 -10.70 -14.41
#